data_AF-A0A6C0NCK7-F1
#
_entry.id   AF-A0A6C0NCK7-F1
#
_cell.length_a   1.000
_cell.length_b   1.000
_cell.length_c   1.000
_cell.angle_alpha   90.00
_cell.angle_beta   90.00
_cell.angle_gamma   90.00
#
_symmetry.space_group_name_H-M   'P 1'
#
loop_
_entity.id
_entity.type
_entity.pdbx_description
1 polymer ?
#
loop_
_entity_poly.entity_id
_entity_poly.type
_entity_poly.pdbx_seq_one_letter_code
_entity_poly.pdbx_strand_id
1 'polypeptide(L)'
;MKLKNIKNNEFKIDNDNNDVILNSLNIGLKSYFSSYKSIRENFDKRTYSYSHKQDYYENFSETILHFHHFFELILKELLRDEEELLPLFISDDSELITRLIQKMPLSEKKRKEFIQQIPLSDNELKNLKSLSFSQSLKRACEVIKLKPEVKFKFLAKHRSEFDYLNYLRNKIWHQGKVILKYEAFDFLIGQYILPLVKECLEVSEYKEKYRSHKIWRFNKNSLEINPFEDIIEEFKNESPAIDKIAVLKELGRASYYSHYGKGFGSIIDSRNQSANQLAQAELENSLSTNEILKCPCCAANSLVTYTHTEITEIEEVEYEDENGNHRIEEFKDYYVYIYKVKCANCGFQLNDKGIKNLKEYKFDVEDYWKNIDHY
;
A
#
# COMPACT_ATOMS: atom_id res chain seq x y z
N MET A 1 -7.60 -27.09 24.69
CA MET A 1 -7.01 -25.93 25.38
C MET A 1 -8.14 -25.04 25.90
N LYS A 2 -8.24 -24.75 27.21
CA LYS A 2 -9.31 -23.89 27.77
C LYS A 2 -8.97 -22.40 27.54
N LEU A 3 -9.97 -21.52 27.48
CA LEU A 3 -9.78 -20.07 27.27
C LEU A 3 -8.80 -19.45 28.29
N LYS A 4 -8.85 -19.91 29.54
CA LYS A 4 -7.91 -19.52 30.60
C LYS A 4 -6.45 -19.86 30.26
N ASN A 5 -6.20 -20.97 29.57
CA ASN A 5 -4.86 -21.37 29.16
C ASN A 5 -4.37 -20.55 27.96
N ILE A 6 -5.28 -19.99 27.14
CA ILE A 6 -4.93 -19.06 26.04
C ILE A 6 -4.46 -17.73 26.61
N LYS A 7 -5.18 -17.15 27.58
CA LYS A 7 -4.77 -15.91 28.26
C LYS A 7 -3.39 -16.01 28.90
N ASN A 8 -3.07 -17.17 29.48
CA ASN A 8 -1.76 -17.41 30.07
C ASN A 8 -0.60 -17.47 29.05
N ASN A 9 -0.90 -17.57 27.76
CA ASN A 9 0.09 -17.54 26.67
C ASN A 9 0.19 -16.17 25.98
N GLU A 10 -0.48 -15.14 26.49
CA GLU A 10 -0.28 -13.77 26.03
C GLU A 10 1.12 -13.29 26.43
N PHE A 11 1.90 -12.79 25.48
CA PHE A 11 3.18 -12.14 25.74
C PHE A 11 3.06 -10.64 25.47
N LYS A 12 3.81 -9.84 26.21
CA LYS A 12 3.88 -8.40 26.01
C LYS A 12 4.94 -8.09 24.98
N ILE A 13 4.58 -7.24 24.03
CA ILE A 13 5.51 -6.72 23.04
C ILE A 13 6.39 -5.69 23.75
N ASP A 14 7.72 -5.81 23.61
CA ASP A 14 8.67 -4.79 24.08
C ASP A 14 8.77 -3.63 23.07
N ASN A 15 9.24 -2.47 23.55
CA ASN A 15 9.44 -1.29 22.69
C ASN A 15 10.64 -1.43 21.74
N ASP A 16 11.52 -2.42 21.94
CA ASP A 16 12.83 -2.49 21.29
C ASP A 16 12.80 -3.27 19.96
N ASN A 17 11.87 -4.22 19.75
CA ASN A 17 11.95 -5.14 18.62
C ASN A 17 10.66 -5.38 17.80
N ASN A 18 9.49 -4.91 18.23
CA ASN A 18 8.23 -5.17 17.51
C ASN A 18 7.29 -3.97 17.51
N ASP A 19 7.45 -3.16 16.47
CA ASP A 19 6.77 -1.90 16.32
C ASP A 19 5.40 -2.11 15.64
N VAL A 20 4.35 -2.35 16.45
CA VAL A 20 2.98 -2.61 15.97
C VAL A 20 2.49 -1.46 15.07
N ILE A 21 2.92 -0.24 15.35
CA ILE A 21 2.62 0.95 14.54
C ILE A 21 3.14 0.76 13.12
N LEU A 22 4.44 0.48 12.98
CA LEU A 22 5.07 0.27 11.68
C LEU A 22 4.58 -1.01 10.99
N ASN A 23 4.25 -2.06 11.74
CA ASN A 23 3.65 -3.27 11.19
C ASN A 23 2.28 -2.98 10.57
N SER A 24 1.42 -2.24 11.28
CA SER A 24 0.12 -1.84 10.74
C SER A 24 0.30 -1.03 9.46
N LEU A 25 1.19 -0.06 9.48
CA LEU A 25 1.48 0.76 8.30
C LEU A 25 1.96 -0.08 7.10
N ASN A 26 2.91 -1.00 7.33
CA ASN A 26 3.40 -1.90 6.30
C ASN A 26 2.29 -2.76 5.67
N ILE A 27 1.38 -3.29 6.48
CA ILE A 27 0.24 -4.07 5.98
C ILE A 27 -0.66 -3.18 5.14
N GLY A 28 -1.00 -1.98 5.62
CA GLY A 28 -1.85 -1.03 4.91
C GLY A 28 -1.29 -0.66 3.53
N LEU A 29 0.00 -0.39 3.43
CA LEU A 29 0.67 -0.07 2.16
C LEU A 29 0.77 -1.25 1.21
N LYS A 30 1.13 -2.42 1.75
CA LYS A 30 1.22 -3.64 0.95
C LYS A 30 -0.13 -3.97 0.32
N SER A 31 -1.22 -3.80 1.06
CA SER A 31 -2.59 -3.97 0.56
C SER A 31 -2.97 -2.86 -0.44
N TYR A 32 -2.60 -1.61 -0.17
CA TYR A 32 -2.82 -0.50 -1.10
C TYR A 32 -2.13 -0.74 -2.44
N PHE A 33 -0.85 -1.07 -2.43
CA PHE A 33 -0.06 -1.40 -3.63
C PHE A 33 -0.60 -2.63 -4.35
N SER A 34 -1.15 -3.60 -3.61
CA SER A 34 -1.76 -4.79 -4.19
C SER A 34 -3.10 -4.53 -4.89
N SER A 35 -3.73 -3.37 -4.67
CA SER A 35 -5.03 -3.05 -5.27
C SER A 35 -5.02 -3.03 -6.81
N TYR A 36 -3.91 -2.63 -7.44
CA TYR A 36 -3.79 -2.67 -8.90
C TYR A 36 -3.86 -4.10 -9.45
N LYS A 37 -3.20 -5.05 -8.77
CA LYS A 37 -3.20 -6.47 -9.16
C LYS A 37 -4.62 -7.02 -9.32
N SER A 38 -5.56 -6.54 -8.50
CA SER A 38 -6.96 -6.98 -8.53
C SER A 38 -7.72 -6.56 -9.80
N ILE A 39 -7.25 -5.54 -10.52
CA ILE A 39 -7.92 -5.01 -11.73
C ILE A 39 -7.06 -5.03 -13.00
N ARG A 40 -5.76 -5.36 -12.89
CA ARG A 40 -4.77 -5.27 -13.98
C ARG A 40 -5.18 -5.92 -15.31
N GLU A 41 -5.90 -7.04 -15.26
CA GLU A 41 -6.26 -7.80 -16.46
C GLU A 41 -7.19 -7.02 -17.40
N ASN A 42 -7.92 -6.05 -16.86
CA ASN A 42 -8.80 -5.16 -17.62
C ASN A 42 -8.58 -3.72 -17.17
N PHE A 43 -7.33 -3.27 -17.02
CA PHE A 43 -7.08 -1.91 -16.55
C PHE A 43 -7.46 -0.87 -17.62
N ASP A 44 -8.71 -0.40 -17.57
CA ASP A 44 -9.20 0.69 -18.41
C ASP A 44 -10.21 1.54 -17.62
N LYS A 45 -10.50 2.74 -18.14
CA LYS A 45 -11.40 3.71 -17.48
C LYS A 45 -12.78 3.16 -17.15
N ARG A 46 -13.28 2.26 -17.99
CA ARG A 46 -14.57 1.61 -17.78
C ARG A 46 -14.48 0.62 -16.63
N THR A 47 -13.44 -0.20 -16.58
CA THR A 47 -13.32 -1.29 -15.62
C THR A 47 -13.07 -0.77 -14.22
N TYR A 48 -12.12 0.16 -14.05
CA TYR A 48 -11.82 0.70 -12.72
C TYR A 48 -12.95 1.60 -12.16
N SER A 49 -13.95 1.93 -12.99
CA SER A 49 -15.14 2.70 -12.60
C SER A 49 -16.35 1.85 -12.20
N TYR A 50 -16.41 0.57 -12.61
CA TYR A 50 -17.65 -0.22 -12.51
C TYR A 50 -17.48 -1.68 -12.09
N SER A 51 -16.29 -2.29 -12.21
CA SER A 51 -16.09 -3.72 -11.93
C SER A 51 -14.92 -3.95 -10.98
N HIS A 52 -15.21 -4.59 -9.85
CA HIS A 52 -14.21 -4.91 -8.84
C HIS A 52 -14.34 -6.39 -8.46
N LYS A 53 -13.20 -7.11 -8.46
CA LYS A 53 -13.09 -8.52 -8.05
C LYS A 53 -12.91 -8.64 -6.54
N GLN A 54 -13.18 -9.81 -5.95
CA GLN A 54 -13.05 -10.09 -4.52
C GLN A 54 -11.72 -9.57 -3.92
N ASP A 55 -10.59 -9.84 -4.57
CA ASP A 55 -9.26 -9.38 -4.14
C ASP A 55 -9.18 -7.86 -3.92
N TYR A 56 -9.94 -7.06 -4.69
CA TYR A 56 -9.99 -5.62 -4.50
C TYR A 56 -10.69 -5.24 -3.19
N TYR A 57 -11.77 -5.93 -2.83
CA TYR A 57 -12.49 -5.72 -1.57
C TYR A 57 -11.59 -6.01 -0.37
N GLU A 58 -10.81 -7.09 -0.45
CA GLU A 58 -9.85 -7.49 0.57
C GLU A 58 -8.74 -6.44 0.69
N ASN A 59 -8.07 -6.09 -0.41
CA ASN A 59 -7.02 -5.08 -0.42
C ASN A 59 -7.52 -3.71 0.09
N PHE A 60 -8.72 -3.28 -0.31
CA PHE A 60 -9.34 -2.05 0.17
C PHE A 60 -9.60 -2.11 1.69
N SER A 61 -10.21 -3.19 2.16
CA SER A 61 -10.57 -3.34 3.58
C SER A 61 -9.32 -3.34 4.47
N GLU A 62 -8.32 -4.14 4.10
CA GLU A 62 -7.03 -4.20 4.79
C GLU A 62 -6.36 -2.83 4.82
N THR A 63 -6.35 -2.11 3.69
CA THR A 63 -5.78 -0.76 3.61
C THR A 63 -6.42 0.20 4.61
N ILE A 64 -7.74 0.29 4.61
CA ILE A 64 -8.47 1.22 5.48
C ILE A 64 -8.32 0.84 6.96
N LEU A 65 -8.43 -0.45 7.30
CA LEU A 65 -8.29 -0.94 8.68
C LEU A 65 -6.90 -0.65 9.23
N HIS A 66 -5.86 -0.92 8.43
CA HIS A 66 -4.49 -0.80 8.88
C HIS A 66 -3.97 0.63 8.91
N PHE A 67 -4.41 1.52 8.00
CA PHE A 67 -4.14 2.95 8.16
C PHE A 67 -4.88 3.53 9.35
N HIS A 68 -6.14 3.15 9.58
CA HIS A 68 -6.89 3.58 10.77
C HIS A 68 -6.20 3.17 12.06
N HIS A 69 -5.77 1.91 12.15
CA HIS A 69 -5.04 1.40 13.32
C HIS A 69 -3.67 2.09 13.51
N PHE A 70 -2.92 2.31 12.42
CA PHE A 70 -1.66 3.06 12.46
C PHE A 70 -1.86 4.45 13.08
N PHE A 71 -2.83 5.22 12.58
CA PHE A 71 -3.09 6.55 13.12
C PHE A 71 -3.64 6.52 14.54
N GLU A 72 -4.46 5.54 14.91
CA GLU A 72 -4.92 5.40 16.30
C GLU A 72 -3.75 5.28 17.27
N LEU A 73 -2.77 4.43 16.94
CA LEU A 73 -1.61 4.20 17.79
C LEU A 73 -0.66 5.42 17.79
N ILE A 74 -0.39 6.02 16.63
CA ILE A 74 0.42 7.24 16.53
C ILE A 74 -0.19 8.38 17.33
N LEU A 75 -1.51 8.60 17.24
CA LEU A 75 -2.18 9.66 18.00
C LEU A 75 -2.00 9.46 19.50
N LYS A 76 -2.09 8.21 19.98
CA LYS A 76 -1.88 7.88 21.39
C LYS A 76 -0.45 8.13 21.82
N GLU A 77 0.52 7.84 20.96
CA GLU A 77 1.93 8.10 21.22
C GLU A 77 2.23 9.60 21.28
N LEU A 78 1.79 10.37 20.29
CA LEU A 78 1.96 11.82 20.27
C LEU A 78 1.32 12.51 21.49
N LEU A 79 0.18 11.99 21.98
CA LEU A 79 -0.42 12.43 23.23
C LEU A 79 0.42 12.06 24.46
N ARG A 80 0.97 10.84 24.47
CA ARG A 80 1.83 10.33 25.56
C ARG A 80 3.11 11.15 25.70
N ASP A 81 3.69 11.58 24.59
CA ASP A 81 4.89 12.43 24.55
C ASP A 81 4.68 13.79 25.24
N GLU A 82 3.45 14.33 25.17
CA GLU A 82 3.11 15.57 25.86
C GLU A 82 2.84 15.35 27.36
N GLU A 83 2.08 14.30 27.67
CA GLU A 83 1.75 13.88 29.04
C GLU A 83 1.24 12.42 29.07
N GLU A 84 1.80 11.59 29.94
CA GLU A 84 1.61 10.13 29.97
C GLU A 84 0.14 9.69 30.06
N LEU A 85 -0.69 10.49 30.72
CA LEU A 85 -2.09 10.17 30.99
C LEU A 85 -3.03 10.59 29.85
N LEU A 86 -2.61 11.47 28.93
CA LEU A 86 -3.47 11.95 27.83
C LEU A 86 -4.07 10.85 26.92
N PRO A 87 -3.38 9.74 26.58
CA PRO A 87 -3.96 8.66 25.78
C PRO A 87 -4.92 7.74 26.56
N LEU A 88 -5.11 7.96 27.87
CA LEU A 88 -5.96 7.13 28.73
C LEU A 88 -7.34 7.75 28.92
N PHE A 89 -8.33 6.88 29.13
CA PHE A 89 -9.67 7.29 29.51
C PHE A 89 -9.69 7.59 31.02
N ILE A 90 -9.41 8.86 31.37
CA ILE A 90 -9.40 9.34 32.76
C ILE A 90 -10.76 9.90 33.16
N SER A 91 -11.32 10.79 32.34
CA SER A 91 -12.58 11.50 32.60
C SER A 91 -13.05 12.21 31.33
N ASP A 92 -14.35 12.49 31.25
CA ASP A 92 -14.95 13.38 30.25
C ASP A 92 -14.96 14.86 30.68
N ASP A 93 -14.43 15.19 31.87
CA ASP A 93 -14.36 16.56 32.39
C ASP A 93 -13.32 17.40 31.63
N SER A 94 -13.81 18.38 30.89
CA SER A 94 -13.02 19.32 30.10
C SER A 94 -12.09 20.19 30.94
N GLU A 95 -12.44 20.52 32.19
CA GLU A 95 -11.58 21.29 33.08
C GLU A 95 -10.35 20.47 33.50
N LEU A 96 -10.55 19.19 33.82
CA LEU A 96 -9.46 18.28 34.18
C LEU A 96 -8.50 18.06 33.00
N ILE A 97 -9.03 17.84 31.81
CA ILE A 97 -8.24 17.69 30.60
C ILE A 97 -7.43 18.98 30.33
N THR A 98 -8.06 20.14 30.44
CA THR A 98 -7.39 21.44 30.22
C THR A 98 -6.24 21.64 31.20
N ARG A 99 -6.45 21.34 32.48
CA ARG A 99 -5.41 21.46 33.52
C ARG A 99 -4.26 20.48 33.30
N LEU A 100 -4.55 19.24 32.89
CA LEU A 100 -3.56 18.23 32.54
C LEU A 100 -2.68 18.74 31.40
N ILE A 101 -3.30 19.26 30.34
CA ILE A 101 -2.59 19.80 29.17
C ILE A 101 -1.71 20.99 29.56
N GLN A 102 -2.25 21.93 30.33
CA GLN A 102 -1.55 23.16 30.75
C GLN A 102 -0.56 22.93 31.92
N LYS A 103 -0.43 21.68 32.41
CA LYS A 103 0.40 21.33 33.57
C LYS A 103 0.10 22.21 34.81
N MET A 104 -1.16 22.62 34.97
CA MET A 104 -1.57 23.45 36.09
C MET A 104 -1.67 22.62 37.37
N PRO A 105 -1.23 23.16 38.52
CA PRO A 105 -1.39 22.47 39.79
C PRO A 105 -2.88 22.23 40.10
N LEU A 106 -3.21 20.97 40.43
CA LEU A 106 -4.52 20.59 40.96
C LEU A 106 -4.62 21.03 42.42
N SER A 107 -5.80 21.52 42.86
CA SER A 107 -6.06 21.70 44.28
C SER A 107 -5.93 20.37 45.03
N GLU A 108 -5.48 20.36 46.28
CA GLU A 108 -5.26 19.11 47.03
C GLU A 108 -6.48 18.17 47.04
N LYS A 109 -7.69 18.73 47.04
CA LYS A 109 -8.95 17.96 46.96
C LYS A 109 -9.13 17.29 45.60
N LYS A 110 -8.99 18.04 44.49
CA LYS A 110 -9.08 17.48 43.12
C LYS A 110 -7.91 16.56 42.82
N ARG A 111 -6.71 16.82 43.37
CA ARG A 111 -5.53 15.95 43.24
C ARG A 111 -5.75 14.63 43.97
N LYS A 112 -6.39 14.61 45.14
CA LYS A 112 -6.79 13.38 45.84
C LYS A 112 -7.91 12.63 45.12
N GLU A 113 -8.90 13.31 44.53
CA GLU A 113 -9.93 12.69 43.67
C GLU A 113 -9.32 12.11 42.38
N PHE A 114 -8.36 12.81 41.78
CA PHE A 114 -7.58 12.39 40.61
C PHE A 114 -6.67 11.20 40.92
N ILE A 115 -5.95 11.24 42.05
CA ILE A 115 -5.10 10.13 42.56
C ILE A 115 -5.95 8.94 43.04
N GLN A 116 -7.20 9.14 43.45
CA GLN A 116 -8.12 8.02 43.75
C GLN A 116 -8.61 7.32 42.49
N GLN A 117 -8.64 8.00 41.34
CA GLN A 117 -9.02 7.42 40.04
C GLN A 117 -7.82 6.90 39.24
N ILE A 118 -6.62 7.43 39.48
CA ILE A 118 -5.38 6.96 38.89
C ILE A 118 -4.77 5.93 39.82
N PRO A 119 -4.68 4.67 39.41
CA PRO A 119 -4.09 3.67 40.27
C PRO A 119 -2.62 4.01 40.55
N LEU A 120 -2.25 3.97 41.83
CA LEU A 120 -0.94 4.43 42.34
C LEU A 120 0.22 3.48 41.99
N SER A 121 -0.05 2.36 41.30
CA SER A 121 0.98 1.40 40.88
C SER A 121 1.09 1.27 39.36
N ASP A 122 2.33 1.13 38.85
CA ASP A 122 2.64 0.85 37.43
C ASP A 122 1.88 -0.37 36.88
N ASN A 123 1.45 -1.29 37.75
CA ASN A 123 0.68 -2.47 37.37
C ASN A 123 -0.80 -2.20 37.16
N GLU A 124 -1.36 -1.16 37.78
CA GLU A 124 -2.78 -0.83 37.66
C GLU A 124 -3.03 0.29 36.64
N LEU A 125 -2.06 1.17 36.38
CA LEU A 125 -2.03 2.06 35.19
C LEU A 125 -2.22 1.27 33.88
N LYS A 126 -1.68 0.04 33.84
CA LYS A 126 -1.85 -0.91 32.72
C LYS A 126 -3.29 -1.41 32.53
N ASN A 127 -4.16 -1.25 33.53
CA ASN A 127 -5.57 -1.67 33.45
C ASN A 127 -6.50 -0.53 33.01
N LEU A 128 -6.00 0.71 32.87
CA LEU A 128 -6.80 1.83 32.39
C LEU A 128 -7.14 1.65 30.90
N LYS A 129 -8.40 1.91 30.58
CA LYS A 129 -8.90 1.82 29.21
C LYS A 129 -8.25 2.90 28.36
N SER A 130 -7.65 2.52 27.23
CA SER A 130 -7.14 3.50 26.26
C SER A 130 -8.28 4.23 25.55
N LEU A 131 -8.04 5.47 25.13
CA LEU A 131 -8.98 6.20 24.28
C LEU A 131 -9.22 5.47 22.94
N SER A 132 -10.42 5.63 22.38
CA SER A 132 -10.70 5.24 20.99
C SER A 132 -10.09 6.24 20.00
N PHE A 133 -10.03 5.90 18.71
CA PHE A 133 -9.55 6.81 17.65
C PHE A 133 -10.17 8.22 17.71
N SER A 134 -11.50 8.32 17.68
CA SER A 134 -12.18 9.63 17.67
C SER A 134 -11.94 10.43 18.95
N GLN A 135 -11.83 9.75 20.10
CA GLN A 135 -11.49 10.41 21.37
C GLN A 135 -10.03 10.90 21.36
N SER A 136 -9.10 10.10 20.82
CA SER A 136 -7.69 10.46 20.71
C SER A 136 -7.50 11.67 19.79
N LEU A 137 -8.18 11.69 18.63
CA LEU A 137 -8.15 12.83 17.71
C LEU A 137 -8.75 14.11 18.34
N LYS A 138 -9.88 13.98 19.04
CA LYS A 138 -10.49 15.11 19.76
C LYS A 138 -9.53 15.66 20.81
N ARG A 139 -8.90 14.79 21.60
CA ARG A 139 -7.93 15.16 22.63
C ARG A 139 -6.70 15.83 22.01
N ALA A 140 -6.17 15.32 20.90
CA ALA A 140 -5.06 15.96 20.19
C ALA A 140 -5.42 17.37 19.70
N CYS A 141 -6.64 17.56 19.18
CA CYS A 141 -7.12 18.89 18.80
C CYS A 141 -7.24 19.85 20.00
N GLU A 142 -7.66 19.35 21.17
CA GLU A 142 -7.71 20.16 22.40
C GLU A 142 -6.30 20.56 22.85
N VAL A 143 -5.34 19.65 22.78
CA VAL A 143 -3.92 19.95 23.04
C VAL A 143 -3.42 21.05 22.10
N ILE A 144 -3.65 20.93 20.80
CA ILE A 144 -3.21 21.93 19.80
C ILE A 144 -3.82 23.32 20.08
N LYS A 145 -5.08 23.37 20.52
CA LYS A 145 -5.75 24.64 20.86
C LYS A 145 -5.12 25.32 22.08
N LEU A 146 -4.73 24.53 23.08
CA LEU A 146 -4.17 25.04 24.34
C LEU A 146 -2.65 25.24 24.28
N LYS A 147 -1.97 24.51 23.39
CA LYS A 147 -0.53 24.55 23.13
C LYS A 147 -0.26 24.57 21.61
N PRO A 148 -0.40 25.72 20.93
CA PRO A 148 -0.21 25.82 19.48
C PRO A 148 1.20 25.46 18.98
N GLU A 149 2.18 25.40 19.88
CA GLU A 149 3.58 25.07 19.64
C GLU A 149 3.89 23.57 19.49
N VAL A 150 2.92 22.68 19.77
CA VAL A 150 3.15 21.23 19.66
C VAL A 150 3.53 20.81 18.23
N LYS A 151 4.42 19.81 18.13
CA LYS A 151 4.96 19.32 16.85
C LYS A 151 3.87 18.80 15.91
N PHE A 152 2.80 18.24 16.46
CA PHE A 152 1.70 17.63 15.71
C PHE A 152 0.53 18.59 15.40
N LYS A 153 0.75 19.91 15.41
CA LYS A 153 -0.28 20.91 15.09
C LYS A 153 -0.94 20.73 13.71
N PHE A 154 -0.29 20.03 12.78
CA PHE A 154 -0.84 19.72 11.46
C PHE A 154 -2.12 18.87 11.54
N LEU A 155 -2.30 18.06 12.58
CA LEU A 155 -3.49 17.21 12.76
C LEU A 155 -4.79 18.01 12.74
N ALA A 156 -4.77 19.25 13.23
CA ALA A 156 -5.96 20.12 13.23
C ALA A 156 -6.39 20.53 11.81
N LYS A 157 -5.44 20.65 10.87
CA LYS A 157 -5.73 20.99 9.47
C LYS A 157 -6.33 19.82 8.70
N HIS A 158 -5.94 18.61 9.08
CA HIS A 158 -6.28 17.37 8.39
C HIS A 158 -7.37 16.56 9.09
N ARG A 159 -8.22 17.24 9.86
CA ARG A 159 -9.23 16.59 10.69
C ARG A 159 -10.28 15.87 9.85
N SER A 160 -10.69 16.45 8.73
CA SER A 160 -11.67 15.89 7.80
C SER A 160 -11.24 14.53 7.28
N GLU A 161 -9.96 14.37 6.99
CA GLU A 161 -9.32 13.19 6.43
C GLU A 161 -9.36 12.04 7.46
N PHE A 162 -9.02 12.34 8.72
CA PHE A 162 -9.14 11.38 9.83
C PHE A 162 -10.59 10.99 10.10
N ASP A 163 -11.52 11.96 10.11
CA ASP A 163 -12.94 11.70 10.32
C ASP A 163 -13.51 10.82 9.19
N TYR A 164 -13.10 11.06 7.94
CA TYR A 164 -13.50 10.24 6.80
C TYR A 164 -12.90 8.83 6.82
N LEU A 165 -11.62 8.68 7.20
CA LEU A 165 -11.00 7.36 7.38
C LEU A 165 -11.73 6.55 8.47
N ASN A 166 -12.07 7.18 9.60
CA ASN A 166 -12.83 6.54 10.66
C ASN A 166 -14.26 6.18 10.22
N TYR A 167 -14.90 7.05 9.42
CA TYR A 167 -16.18 6.75 8.77
C TYR A 167 -16.09 5.50 7.88
N LEU A 168 -15.09 5.42 6.99
CA LEU A 168 -14.90 4.26 6.12
C LEU A 168 -14.62 3.00 6.93
N ARG A 169 -13.73 3.04 7.92
CA ARG A 169 -13.46 1.91 8.81
C ARG A 169 -14.74 1.39 9.45
N ASN A 170 -15.57 2.29 9.99
CA ASN A 170 -16.84 1.92 10.60
C ASN A 170 -17.83 1.33 9.59
N LYS A 171 -17.89 1.87 8.37
CA LYS A 171 -18.77 1.38 7.31
C LYS A 171 -18.37 0.01 6.77
N ILE A 172 -17.07 -0.24 6.61
CA ILE A 172 -16.54 -1.54 6.20
C ILE A 172 -16.76 -2.56 7.32
N TRP A 173 -16.26 -2.26 8.52
CA TRP A 173 -16.22 -3.21 9.63
C TRP A 173 -17.60 -3.51 10.23
N HIS A 174 -18.45 -2.49 10.43
CA HIS A 174 -19.74 -2.68 11.10
C HIS A 174 -20.91 -2.90 10.14
N GLN A 175 -20.79 -2.48 8.88
CA GLN A 175 -21.90 -2.56 7.93
C GLN A 175 -21.58 -3.40 6.70
N GLY A 176 -20.33 -3.53 6.28
CA GLY A 176 -19.93 -4.23 5.05
C GLY A 176 -20.51 -3.59 3.78
N LYS A 177 -20.85 -2.28 3.82
CA LYS A 177 -21.72 -1.63 2.82
C LYS A 177 -21.05 -0.62 1.89
N VAL A 178 -19.84 -0.17 2.21
CA VAL A 178 -19.22 0.96 1.49
C VAL A 178 -17.79 0.61 1.12
N ILE A 179 -17.51 0.61 -0.17
CA ILE A 179 -16.19 0.46 -0.75
C ILE A 179 -16.06 1.51 -1.85
N LEU A 180 -14.89 2.14 -1.90
CA LEU A 180 -14.61 3.14 -2.93
C LEU A 180 -14.26 2.46 -4.25
N LYS A 181 -14.66 3.10 -5.35
CA LYS A 181 -14.14 2.76 -6.67
C LYS A 181 -12.63 2.99 -6.69
N TYR A 182 -11.94 2.28 -7.58
CA TYR A 182 -10.48 2.25 -7.63
C TYR A 182 -9.84 3.63 -7.72
N GLU A 183 -10.32 4.49 -8.62
CA GLU A 183 -9.80 5.85 -8.77
C GLU A 183 -10.03 6.69 -7.51
N ALA A 184 -11.24 6.68 -6.96
CA ALA A 184 -11.55 7.41 -5.72
C ALA A 184 -10.74 6.89 -4.51
N PHE A 185 -10.45 5.59 -4.49
CA PHE A 185 -9.57 4.99 -3.50
C PHE A 185 -8.13 5.48 -3.65
N ASP A 186 -7.62 5.58 -4.88
CA ASP A 186 -6.30 6.14 -5.14
C ASP A 186 -6.20 7.61 -4.74
N PHE A 187 -7.21 8.42 -5.04
CA PHE A 187 -7.28 9.81 -4.57
C PHE A 187 -7.28 9.89 -3.04
N LEU A 188 -8.13 9.11 -2.36
CA LEU A 188 -8.16 9.10 -0.90
C LEU A 188 -6.77 8.78 -0.33
N ILE A 189 -6.16 7.68 -0.79
CA ILE A 189 -4.91 7.22 -0.21
C ILE A 189 -3.75 8.13 -0.61
N GLY A 190 -3.51 8.34 -1.90
CA GLY A 190 -2.34 9.04 -2.40
C GLY A 190 -2.36 10.55 -2.13
N GLN A 191 -3.53 11.21 -2.24
CA GLN A 191 -3.62 12.66 -2.04
C GLN A 191 -3.78 13.04 -0.56
N TYR A 192 -4.47 12.23 0.25
CA TYR A 192 -4.80 12.61 1.63
C TYR A 192 -4.10 11.74 2.67
N ILE A 193 -4.14 10.41 2.57
CA ILE A 193 -3.62 9.53 3.63
C ILE A 193 -2.09 9.43 3.63
N LEU A 194 -1.43 9.22 2.49
CA LEU A 194 0.02 9.06 2.44
C LEU A 194 0.77 10.32 2.91
N PRO A 195 0.36 11.56 2.53
CA PRO A 195 0.95 12.77 3.10
C PRO A 195 0.81 12.83 4.63
N LEU A 196 -0.32 12.43 5.19
CA LEU A 196 -0.52 12.36 6.64
C LEU A 196 0.39 11.34 7.32
N VAL A 197 0.55 10.18 6.71
CA VAL A 197 1.50 9.17 7.19
C VAL A 197 2.89 9.80 7.29
N LYS A 198 3.32 10.51 6.23
CA LYS A 198 4.62 11.17 6.20
C LYS A 198 4.76 12.21 7.32
N GLU A 199 3.80 13.13 7.45
CA GLU A 199 3.83 14.16 8.51
C GLU A 199 3.87 13.55 9.93
N CYS A 200 3.10 12.49 10.18
CA CYS A 200 3.11 11.74 11.45
C CYS A 200 4.46 11.08 11.75
N LEU A 201 5.07 10.44 10.76
CA LEU A 201 6.38 9.82 10.92
C LEU A 201 7.49 10.86 11.14
N GLU A 202 7.36 12.07 10.57
CA GLU A 202 8.36 13.12 10.72
C GLU A 202 8.42 13.74 12.12
N VAL A 203 7.35 13.65 12.89
CA VAL A 203 7.23 14.21 14.24
C VAL A 203 7.29 13.18 15.37
N SER A 204 7.23 11.88 15.06
CA SER A 204 7.31 10.78 16.02
C SER A 204 8.75 10.27 16.20
N GLU A 205 8.95 9.40 17.20
CA GLU A 205 10.23 8.70 17.42
C GLU A 205 10.62 7.80 16.23
N TYR A 206 9.64 7.45 15.39
CA TYR A 206 9.84 6.64 14.19
C TYR A 206 10.52 7.36 13.04
N LYS A 207 10.75 8.68 13.15
CA LYS A 207 11.43 9.48 12.13
C LYS A 207 12.73 8.84 11.64
N GLU A 208 13.60 8.42 12.56
CA GLU A 208 14.88 7.81 12.20
C GLU A 208 14.71 6.36 11.72
N LYS A 209 13.74 5.60 12.25
CA LYS A 209 13.41 4.27 11.71
C LYS A 209 12.91 4.36 10.26
N TYR A 210 12.08 5.37 9.96
CA TYR A 210 11.59 5.70 8.62
C TYR A 210 12.72 6.21 7.70
N ARG A 211 13.52 7.20 8.15
CA ARG A 211 14.63 7.80 7.37
C ARG A 211 15.81 6.86 7.14
N SER A 212 16.12 5.98 8.09
CA SER A 212 17.25 5.04 8.00
C SER A 212 17.02 3.89 6.99
N HIS A 213 16.03 4.03 6.11
CA HIS A 213 15.77 3.15 4.97
C HIS A 213 15.36 1.72 5.31
N LYS A 214 15.19 1.33 6.58
CA LYS A 214 14.96 -0.08 6.96
C LYS A 214 13.53 -0.58 6.72
N ILE A 215 12.53 0.30 6.71
CA ILE A 215 11.12 -0.11 6.70
C ILE A 215 10.45 0.11 5.33
N TRP A 216 11.11 0.82 4.41
CA TRP A 216 10.48 1.31 3.17
C TRP A 216 11.37 1.25 1.94
N ARG A 217 12.69 1.04 2.09
CA ARG A 217 13.47 0.65 0.91
C ARG A 217 13.06 -0.75 0.52
N PHE A 218 12.27 -0.75 -0.54
CA PHE A 218 12.29 -1.68 -1.65
C PHE A 218 13.74 -1.86 -2.13
N ASN A 219 14.55 -2.57 -1.34
CA ASN A 219 15.99 -2.64 -1.55
C ASN A 219 16.28 -3.17 -2.95
N LYS A 220 16.96 -2.34 -3.76
CA LYS A 220 17.54 -2.65 -5.07
C LYS A 220 16.55 -2.87 -6.21
N ASN A 221 15.50 -2.05 -6.31
CA ASN A 221 14.92 -1.81 -7.62
C ASN A 221 16.01 -1.20 -8.53
N SER A 222 16.13 -1.64 -9.79
CA SER A 222 17.11 -1.04 -10.71
C SER A 222 16.78 0.42 -10.99
N LEU A 223 15.51 0.78 -10.77
CA LEU A 223 15.01 2.13 -10.79
C LEU A 223 15.10 2.70 -9.37
N GLU A 224 15.78 3.84 -9.19
CA GLU A 224 15.92 4.57 -7.91
C GLU A 224 14.61 5.21 -7.43
N ILE A 225 13.51 4.46 -7.50
CA ILE A 225 12.13 4.90 -7.23
C ILE A 225 11.77 4.64 -5.78
N ASN A 226 10.99 5.55 -5.20
CA ASN A 226 10.29 5.34 -3.96
C ASN A 226 8.77 5.46 -4.21
N PRO A 227 8.07 4.34 -4.49
CA PRO A 227 6.63 4.34 -4.78
C PRO A 227 5.78 5.12 -3.78
N PHE A 228 6.14 5.16 -2.50
CA PHE A 228 5.42 5.94 -1.50
C PHE A 228 5.52 7.45 -1.77
N GLU A 229 6.74 7.96 -1.99
CA GLU A 229 6.97 9.38 -2.26
C GLU A 229 6.54 9.78 -3.68
N ASP A 230 6.79 8.92 -4.67
CA ASP A 230 6.48 9.20 -6.07
C ASP A 230 4.96 9.23 -6.32
N ILE A 231 4.17 8.45 -5.58
CA ILE A 231 2.70 8.56 -5.61
C ILE A 231 2.26 9.90 -5.01
N ILE A 232 2.81 10.30 -3.85
CA ILE A 232 2.49 11.60 -3.24
C ILE A 232 2.81 12.74 -4.21
N GLU A 233 3.95 12.67 -4.90
CA GLU A 233 4.36 13.68 -5.88
C GLU A 233 3.42 13.73 -7.09
N GLU A 234 3.00 12.57 -7.61
CA GLU A 234 2.06 12.51 -8.74
C GLU A 234 0.71 13.14 -8.40
N PHE A 235 0.24 13.01 -7.16
CA PHE A 235 -1.00 13.64 -6.69
C PHE A 235 -0.91 15.16 -6.48
N LYS A 236 0.28 15.76 -6.62
CA LYS A 236 0.42 17.23 -6.65
C LYS A 236 0.11 17.82 -8.02
N ASN A 237 0.08 17.01 -9.08
CA ASN A 237 -0.30 17.46 -10.41
C ASN A 237 -1.79 17.82 -10.45
N GLU A 238 -2.18 18.81 -11.25
CA GLU A 238 -3.60 19.19 -11.43
C GLU A 238 -4.46 18.03 -11.96
N SER A 239 -3.86 17.15 -12.77
CA SER A 239 -4.47 15.94 -13.28
C SER A 239 -3.53 14.75 -13.07
N PRO A 240 -3.61 14.08 -11.90
CA PRO A 240 -2.77 12.93 -11.60
C PRO A 240 -2.99 11.78 -12.58
N ALA A 241 -1.89 11.20 -13.07
CA ALA A 241 -1.93 10.10 -14.02
C ALA A 241 -2.24 8.76 -13.31
N ILE A 242 -3.50 8.30 -13.37
CA ILE A 242 -3.96 7.07 -12.70
C ILE A 242 -3.23 5.81 -13.21
N ASP A 243 -2.89 5.78 -14.50
CA ASP A 243 -2.07 4.75 -15.15
C ASP A 243 -0.64 4.72 -14.58
N LYS A 244 -0.01 5.89 -14.36
CA LYS A 244 1.28 5.98 -13.68
C LYS A 244 1.20 5.54 -12.22
N ILE A 245 0.15 5.94 -11.49
CA ILE A 245 -0.08 5.50 -10.11
C ILE A 245 -0.22 3.97 -10.04
N ALA A 246 -0.93 3.36 -10.99
CA ALA A 246 -1.02 1.91 -11.10
C ALA A 246 0.35 1.23 -11.26
N VAL A 247 1.23 1.79 -12.12
CA VAL A 247 2.61 1.31 -12.27
C VAL A 247 3.40 1.45 -10.97
N LEU A 248 3.32 2.60 -10.30
CA LEU A 248 4.01 2.83 -9.01
C LEU A 248 3.53 1.85 -7.94
N LYS A 249 2.23 1.57 -7.88
CA LYS A 249 1.66 0.55 -6.99
C LYS A 249 2.18 -0.84 -7.30
N GLU A 250 2.26 -1.22 -8.58
CA GLU A 250 2.80 -2.52 -8.96
C GLU A 250 4.29 -2.68 -8.62
N LEU A 251 5.08 -1.62 -8.82
CA LEU A 251 6.47 -1.55 -8.38
C LEU A 251 6.60 -1.67 -6.85
N GLY A 252 5.75 -0.94 -6.11
CA GLY A 252 5.67 -0.99 -4.65
C GLY A 252 5.18 -2.34 -4.12
N ARG A 253 4.32 -3.04 -4.86
CA ARG A 253 3.87 -4.39 -4.51
C ARG A 253 4.99 -5.40 -4.72
N ALA A 254 5.56 -5.46 -5.92
CA ALA A 254 6.54 -6.47 -6.30
C ALA A 254 7.79 -6.45 -5.41
N SER A 255 8.18 -5.28 -4.94
CA SER A 255 9.30 -5.11 -4.02
C SER A 255 9.07 -5.72 -2.63
N TYR A 256 7.82 -5.79 -2.11
CA TYR A 256 7.49 -6.54 -0.89
C TYR A 256 7.62 -8.05 -1.06
N TYR A 257 7.46 -8.54 -2.29
CA TYR A 257 7.44 -9.96 -2.62
C TYR A 257 8.70 -10.44 -3.35
N SER A 258 9.76 -9.64 -3.39
CA SER A 258 11.05 -10.11 -3.89
C SER A 258 11.52 -11.29 -3.04
N HIS A 259 11.49 -12.50 -3.62
CA HIS A 259 11.77 -13.75 -2.91
C HIS A 259 13.22 -13.81 -2.39
N TYR A 260 14.08 -12.90 -2.85
CA TYR A 260 15.52 -12.92 -2.56
C TYR A 260 16.07 -11.62 -1.94
N GLY A 261 15.21 -10.77 -1.38
CA GLY A 261 15.56 -9.44 -0.84
C GLY A 261 16.17 -9.35 0.56
N LYS A 262 16.68 -10.43 1.18
CA LYS A 262 17.23 -10.39 2.56
C LYS A 262 18.51 -11.22 2.79
N GLY A 263 19.59 -11.03 2.03
CA GLY A 263 20.88 -11.62 2.42
C GLY A 263 22.12 -11.04 1.75
N PHE A 264 23.23 -11.07 2.49
CA PHE A 264 24.55 -10.46 2.27
C PHE A 264 25.29 -10.97 1.02
N GLY A 265 26.03 -10.05 0.37
CA GLY A 265 27.36 -10.22 -0.22
C GLY A 265 27.58 -11.25 -1.34
N SER A 266 27.62 -12.54 -1.00
CA SER A 266 28.06 -13.61 -1.90
C SER A 266 26.91 -14.35 -2.63
N ILE A 267 25.65 -14.02 -2.32
CA ILE A 267 24.46 -14.73 -2.80
C ILE A 267 23.84 -14.01 -4.04
N ILE A 268 24.39 -12.88 -4.47
CA ILE A 268 23.77 -12.04 -5.52
C ILE A 268 23.84 -12.71 -6.90
N ASP A 269 24.96 -13.32 -7.26
CA ASP A 269 25.12 -13.99 -8.56
C ASP A 269 24.32 -15.28 -8.66
N SER A 270 24.27 -16.08 -7.59
CA SER A 270 23.43 -17.29 -7.54
C SER A 270 21.93 -16.98 -7.55
N ARG A 271 21.50 -15.84 -6.99
CA ARG A 271 20.10 -15.37 -7.06
C ARG A 271 19.68 -14.98 -8.46
N ASN A 272 20.55 -14.29 -9.20
CA ASN A 272 20.28 -13.97 -10.60
C ASN A 272 20.21 -15.24 -11.44
N GLN A 273 21.04 -16.24 -11.16
CA GLN A 273 20.96 -17.55 -11.83
C GLN A 273 19.63 -18.25 -11.54
N SER A 274 19.20 -18.35 -10.28
CA SER A 274 17.90 -18.97 -9.95
C SER A 274 16.72 -18.19 -10.53
N ALA A 275 16.75 -16.86 -10.49
CA ALA A 275 15.70 -16.03 -11.09
C ALA A 275 15.64 -16.20 -12.62
N ASN A 276 16.79 -16.32 -13.28
CA ASN A 276 16.87 -16.58 -14.72
C ASN A 276 16.39 -18.00 -15.06
N GLN A 277 16.74 -19.01 -14.26
CA GLN A 277 16.22 -20.37 -14.45
C GLN A 277 14.69 -20.44 -14.36
N LEU A 278 14.08 -19.72 -13.41
CA LEU A 278 12.62 -19.61 -13.32
C LEU A 278 12.01 -18.95 -14.56
N ALA A 279 12.65 -17.90 -15.07
CA ALA A 279 12.19 -17.21 -16.27
C ALA A 279 12.39 -18.04 -17.54
N GLN A 280 13.50 -18.78 -17.66
CA GLN A 280 13.74 -19.74 -18.75
C GLN A 280 12.69 -20.85 -18.75
N ALA A 281 12.39 -21.42 -17.58
CA ALA A 281 11.31 -22.40 -17.46
C ALA A 281 9.94 -21.81 -17.86
N GLU A 282 9.65 -20.56 -17.50
CA GLU A 282 8.40 -19.91 -17.90
C GLU A 282 8.33 -19.59 -19.41
N LEU A 283 9.47 -19.22 -20.02
CA LEU A 283 9.62 -19.00 -21.47
C LEU A 283 9.42 -20.31 -22.25
N GLU A 284 10.08 -21.39 -21.84
CA GLU A 284 10.04 -22.69 -22.54
C GLU A 284 8.66 -23.38 -22.43
N ASN A 285 7.93 -23.15 -21.34
CA ASN A 285 6.64 -23.80 -21.10
C ASN A 285 5.42 -23.07 -21.70
N SER A 286 5.59 -21.90 -22.32
CA SER A 286 4.48 -21.10 -22.82
C SER A 286 4.64 -20.72 -24.28
N LEU A 287 3.68 -21.16 -25.11
CA LEU A 287 3.62 -20.88 -26.55
C LEU A 287 3.46 -19.39 -26.89
N SER A 288 3.09 -18.55 -25.91
CA SER A 288 2.81 -17.13 -26.10
C SER A 288 3.84 -16.25 -25.37
N THR A 289 5.09 -16.68 -25.31
CA THR A 289 6.20 -15.91 -24.75
C THR A 289 7.25 -15.58 -25.81
N ASN A 290 8.07 -14.56 -25.58
CA ASN A 290 9.01 -14.04 -26.59
C ASN A 290 10.45 -13.94 -26.07
N GLU A 291 10.72 -13.06 -25.10
CA GLU A 291 12.06 -12.83 -24.58
C GLU A 291 12.09 -12.66 -23.05
N ILE A 292 13.30 -12.76 -22.49
CA ILE A 292 13.57 -12.49 -21.07
C ILE A 292 14.36 -11.19 -20.97
N LEU A 293 13.77 -10.20 -20.29
CA LEU A 293 14.35 -8.90 -20.02
C LEU A 293 14.81 -8.77 -18.57
N LYS A 294 15.55 -7.70 -18.29
CA LYS A 294 15.91 -7.32 -16.93
C LYS A 294 14.69 -6.73 -16.20
N CYS A 295 14.36 -7.27 -15.04
CA CYS A 295 13.23 -6.78 -14.27
C CYS A 295 13.53 -5.43 -13.60
N PRO A 296 12.64 -4.42 -13.75
CA PRO A 296 12.86 -3.10 -13.16
C PRO A 296 12.79 -3.09 -11.62
N CYS A 297 12.15 -4.10 -11.03
CA CYS A 297 11.93 -4.20 -9.59
C CYS A 297 12.99 -5.04 -8.88
N CYS A 298 13.40 -6.20 -9.41
CA CYS A 298 14.40 -7.03 -8.73
C CYS A 298 15.79 -6.99 -9.38
N ALA A 299 15.95 -6.26 -10.50
CA ALA A 299 17.16 -6.15 -11.29
C ALA A 299 17.71 -7.48 -11.87
N ALA A 300 17.01 -8.59 -11.68
CA ALA A 300 17.36 -9.90 -12.25
C ALA A 300 16.86 -10.03 -13.69
N ASN A 301 17.57 -10.82 -14.50
CA ASN A 301 17.09 -11.25 -15.82
C ASN A 301 15.97 -12.28 -15.63
N SER A 302 14.77 -11.79 -15.39
CA SER A 302 13.65 -12.65 -15.04
C SER A 302 12.28 -12.09 -15.46
N LEU A 303 12.25 -11.05 -16.28
CA LEU A 303 11.03 -10.44 -16.80
C LEU A 303 10.69 -11.09 -18.14
N VAL A 304 9.71 -11.98 -18.16
CA VAL A 304 9.25 -12.66 -19.37
C VAL A 304 8.21 -11.78 -20.08
N THR A 305 8.37 -11.61 -21.40
CA THR A 305 7.39 -10.90 -22.25
C THR A 305 6.45 -11.91 -22.93
N TYR A 306 5.17 -11.56 -23.04
CA TYR A 306 4.13 -12.41 -23.62
C TYR A 306 3.54 -11.77 -24.87
N THR A 307 3.34 -12.60 -25.89
CA THR A 307 2.84 -12.20 -27.21
C THR A 307 1.34 -12.46 -27.32
N HIS A 308 0.65 -11.57 -28.03
CA HIS A 308 -0.71 -11.81 -28.50
C HIS A 308 -0.72 -11.71 -30.03
N THR A 309 -1.47 -12.61 -30.66
CA THR A 309 -1.70 -12.60 -32.10
C THR A 309 -3.13 -12.17 -32.34
N GLU A 310 -3.32 -11.02 -32.97
CA GLU A 310 -4.61 -10.50 -33.38
C GLU A 310 -4.81 -10.75 -34.87
N ILE A 311 -5.95 -11.34 -35.26
CA ILE A 311 -6.31 -11.52 -36.68
C ILE A 311 -6.86 -10.18 -37.17
N THR A 312 -6.19 -9.58 -38.14
CA THR A 312 -6.55 -8.25 -38.67
C THR A 312 -7.48 -8.36 -39.88
N GLU A 313 -7.29 -9.36 -40.72
CA GLU A 313 -8.08 -9.59 -41.92
C GLU A 313 -8.24 -11.09 -42.16
N ILE A 314 -9.41 -11.46 -42.70
CA ILE A 314 -9.72 -12.82 -43.16
C ILE A 314 -10.22 -12.67 -44.59
N GLU A 315 -9.45 -13.20 -45.54
CA GLU A 315 -9.83 -13.27 -46.95
C GLU A 315 -10.14 -14.73 -47.30
N GLU A 316 -11.35 -14.98 -47.82
CA GLU A 316 -11.74 -16.30 -48.30
C GLU A 316 -11.72 -16.28 -49.83
N VAL A 317 -10.86 -17.10 -50.43
CA VAL A 317 -10.74 -17.24 -51.88
C VAL A 317 -11.36 -18.57 -52.30
N GLU A 318 -12.36 -18.50 -53.16
CA GLU A 318 -12.97 -19.67 -53.78
C GLU A 318 -12.30 -19.98 -55.12
N TYR A 319 -11.87 -21.23 -55.31
CA TYR A 319 -11.31 -21.71 -56.58
C TYR A 319 -11.73 -23.15 -56.88
N GLU A 320 -11.72 -23.51 -58.15
CA GLU A 320 -12.01 -24.86 -58.62
C GLU A 320 -10.69 -25.66 -58.71
N ASP A 321 -10.63 -26.84 -58.07
CA ASP A 321 -9.45 -27.70 -58.11
C ASP A 321 -9.32 -28.46 -59.43
N GLU A 322 -8.19 -29.16 -59.62
CA GLU A 322 -7.91 -29.93 -60.85
C GLU A 322 -8.94 -31.04 -61.15
N ASN A 323 -9.79 -31.39 -60.17
CA ASN A 323 -10.85 -32.39 -60.31
C ASN A 323 -12.25 -31.77 -60.46
N GLY A 324 -12.35 -30.45 -60.60
CA GLY A 324 -13.62 -29.73 -60.74
C GLY A 324 -14.37 -29.48 -59.43
N ASN A 325 -13.71 -29.65 -58.28
CA ASN A 325 -14.34 -29.37 -56.98
C ASN A 325 -14.09 -27.92 -56.56
N HIS A 326 -15.14 -27.22 -56.15
CA HIS A 326 -15.03 -25.92 -55.50
C HIS A 326 -14.37 -26.07 -54.12
N ARG A 327 -13.29 -25.32 -53.91
CA ARG A 327 -12.57 -25.21 -52.63
C ARG A 327 -12.60 -23.76 -52.15
N ILE A 328 -12.62 -23.61 -50.83
CA ILE A 328 -12.46 -22.32 -50.16
C ILE A 328 -11.15 -22.38 -49.40
N GLU A 329 -10.27 -21.42 -49.64
CA GLU A 329 -9.03 -21.23 -48.91
C GLU A 329 -9.09 -19.92 -48.13
N GLU A 330 -8.81 -20.00 -46.83
CA GLU A 330 -8.89 -18.88 -45.90
C GLU A 330 -7.48 -18.34 -45.65
N PHE A 331 -7.23 -17.11 -46.10
CA PHE A 331 -6.02 -16.35 -45.79
C PHE A 331 -6.29 -15.48 -44.57
N LYS A 332 -5.38 -15.51 -43.61
CA LYS A 332 -5.46 -14.73 -42.38
C LYS A 332 -4.24 -13.85 -42.29
N ASP A 333 -4.46 -12.56 -42.20
CA ASP A 333 -3.43 -11.63 -41.77
C ASP A 333 -3.44 -11.52 -40.26
N TYR A 334 -2.24 -11.51 -39.70
CA TYR A 334 -2.02 -11.49 -38.27
C TYR A 334 -1.09 -10.36 -37.89
N TYR A 335 -1.35 -9.78 -36.73
CA TYR A 335 -0.48 -8.83 -36.08
C TYR A 335 -0.06 -9.38 -34.72
N VAL A 336 1.25 -9.43 -34.47
CA VAL A 336 1.81 -9.98 -33.24
C VAL A 336 2.46 -8.87 -32.42
N TYR A 337 2.08 -8.74 -31.16
CA TYR A 337 2.60 -7.70 -30.27
C TYR A 337 2.75 -8.19 -28.83
N ILE A 338 3.57 -7.49 -28.04
CA ILE A 338 3.71 -7.75 -26.61
C ILE A 338 2.54 -7.12 -25.84
N TYR A 339 1.70 -7.95 -25.24
CA TYR A 339 0.53 -7.49 -24.47
C TYR A 339 0.76 -7.56 -22.95
N LYS A 340 1.81 -8.26 -22.50
CA LYS A 340 2.06 -8.49 -21.06
C LYS A 340 3.53 -8.72 -20.78
N VAL A 341 3.99 -8.22 -19.65
CA VAL A 341 5.30 -8.54 -19.07
C VAL A 341 5.12 -9.05 -17.64
N LYS A 342 5.84 -10.11 -17.25
CA LYS A 342 5.76 -10.70 -15.91
C LYS A 342 7.12 -11.17 -15.42
N CYS A 343 7.48 -10.80 -14.20
CA CYS A 343 8.70 -11.23 -13.56
C CYS A 343 8.47 -12.54 -12.80
N ALA A 344 9.18 -13.60 -13.19
CA ALA A 344 9.11 -14.90 -12.55
C ALA A 344 9.62 -14.89 -11.09
N ASN A 345 10.44 -13.90 -10.73
CA ASN A 345 11.09 -13.80 -9.42
C ASN A 345 10.30 -12.97 -8.38
N CYS A 346 10.08 -11.67 -8.64
CA CYS A 346 9.37 -10.79 -7.69
C CYS A 346 7.86 -10.69 -7.97
N GLY A 347 7.40 -11.33 -9.05
CA GLY A 347 6.00 -11.33 -9.44
C GLY A 347 5.50 -10.02 -10.05
N PHE A 348 6.36 -9.02 -10.29
CA PHE A 348 6.01 -7.79 -11.02
C PHE A 348 5.30 -8.13 -12.33
N GLN A 349 4.18 -7.48 -12.64
CA GLN A 349 3.45 -7.71 -13.87
C GLN A 349 2.73 -6.47 -14.34
N LEU A 350 2.86 -6.17 -15.64
CA LEU A 350 2.06 -5.17 -16.33
C LEU A 350 1.43 -5.78 -17.57
N ASN A 351 0.27 -5.25 -17.92
CA ASN A 351 -0.43 -5.55 -19.17
C ASN A 351 -0.50 -4.25 -19.98
N ASP A 352 -0.49 -4.34 -21.30
CA ASP A 352 -0.56 -3.21 -22.26
C ASP A 352 -1.87 -2.41 -22.18
N LYS A 353 -2.92 -3.03 -21.66
CA LYS A 353 -4.24 -2.41 -21.53
C LYS A 353 -4.24 -1.26 -20.53
N GLY A 354 -4.37 -0.04 -21.05
CA GLY A 354 -4.49 1.20 -20.28
C GLY A 354 -3.24 1.61 -19.52
N ILE A 355 -2.09 0.98 -19.80
CA ILE A 355 -0.79 1.31 -19.22
C ILE A 355 0.17 1.66 -20.35
N LYS A 356 0.67 2.89 -20.36
CA LYS A 356 1.72 3.32 -21.29
C LYS A 356 3.02 2.57 -21.05
N ASN A 357 3.92 2.67 -22.01
CA ASN A 357 5.26 2.12 -21.84
C ASN A 357 5.95 2.79 -20.66
N LEU A 358 6.78 2.06 -19.91
CA LEU A 358 7.44 2.62 -18.74
C LEU A 358 8.38 3.78 -19.08
N LYS A 359 8.97 3.77 -20.28
CA LYS A 359 9.76 4.89 -20.80
C LYS A 359 8.96 6.20 -20.89
N GLU A 360 7.67 6.12 -21.20
CA GLU A 360 6.80 7.30 -21.30
C GLU A 360 6.55 7.95 -19.93
N TYR A 361 6.69 7.19 -18.84
CA TYR A 361 6.70 7.72 -17.48
C TYR A 361 8.09 8.17 -16.99
N LYS A 362 9.08 8.21 -17.89
CA LYS A 362 10.49 8.58 -17.64
C LYS A 362 11.26 7.56 -16.80
N PHE A 363 10.88 6.28 -16.82
CA PHE A 363 11.68 5.21 -16.24
C PHE A 363 12.74 4.74 -17.23
N ASP A 364 13.97 4.55 -16.72
CA ASP A 364 15.08 3.99 -17.50
C ASP A 364 14.96 2.46 -17.60
N VAL A 365 14.15 2.01 -18.54
CA VAL A 365 13.90 0.59 -18.80
C VAL A 365 13.86 0.32 -20.30
N GLU A 366 13.85 -0.96 -20.67
CA GLU A 366 13.61 -1.38 -22.05
C GLU A 366 12.17 -1.11 -22.48
N ASP A 367 11.95 -1.10 -23.80
CA ASP A 367 10.61 -0.95 -24.35
C ASP A 367 9.84 -2.27 -24.16
N TYR A 368 8.67 -2.22 -23.51
CA TYR A 368 7.86 -3.42 -23.27
C TYR A 368 6.77 -3.63 -24.32
N TRP A 369 6.27 -2.58 -24.95
CA TRP A 369 5.09 -2.64 -25.83
C TRP A 369 5.55 -2.59 -27.29
N LYS A 370 6.17 -3.69 -27.74
CA LYS A 370 6.74 -3.83 -29.08
C LYS A 370 5.80 -4.61 -30.01
N ASN A 371 5.83 -4.26 -31.29
CA ASN A 371 5.32 -5.09 -32.37
C ASN A 371 6.41 -6.08 -32.76
N ILE A 372 6.04 -7.34 -32.94
CA ILE A 372 6.99 -8.41 -33.27
C ILE A 372 7.09 -8.57 -34.78
N ASP A 373 5.97 -8.52 -35.50
CA ASP A 373 5.95 -8.68 -36.95
C ASP A 373 5.02 -7.67 -37.64
N HIS A 374 5.49 -7.18 -38.80
CA HIS A 374 4.68 -6.69 -39.92
C HIS A 374 5.05 -7.60 -41.09
N TYR A 375 4.22 -8.59 -41.43
CA TYR A 375 4.36 -9.32 -42.69
C TYR A 375 3.55 -8.65 -43.79
#